data_AF-A0A965DZC8-F1
#
_entry.id   AF-A0A965DZC8-F1
#
_cell.length_a   1.000
_cell.length_b   1.000
_cell.length_c   1.000
_cell.angle_alpha   90.00
_cell.angle_beta   90.00
_cell.angle_gamma   90.00
#
_symmetry.space_group_name_H-M   'P 1'
#
loop_
_entity.id
_entity.type
_entity.pdbx_description
1 polymer ?
#
loop_
_entity_poly.entity_id
_entity_poly.type
_entity_poly.pdbx_seq_one_letter_code
_entity_poly.pdbx_strand_id
1 'polypeptide(L)'
;MSDSLDDFEDDADYEIPEGTEFFADIPPELGVHPLLLGVLNALVFFAASTEDSVNPSAADAMIQRIVDQLLRLKGADLRRVKEDMDCLLRLAKDEKWEKAHILFLKTFLKDIGIEAAKEGDE
;
A
#
# COMPACT_ATOMS: atom_id res chain seq x y z
N MET A 1 13.89 2.00 28.44
CA MET A 1 12.71 1.22 28.07
C MET A 1 12.91 0.80 26.63
N SER A 2 13.69 -0.27 26.47
CA SER A 2 13.90 -0.97 25.21
C SER A 2 12.89 -2.10 25.27
N ASP A 3 11.62 -1.78 24.98
CA ASP A 3 10.62 -2.84 24.83
C ASP A 3 10.79 -3.39 23.42
N SER A 4 11.14 -4.66 23.41
CA SER A 4 11.40 -5.50 22.25
C SER A 4 10.26 -5.41 21.24
N LEU A 5 10.59 -4.88 20.06
CA LEU A 5 9.90 -5.27 18.83
C LEU A 5 10.35 -6.68 18.35
N ASP A 6 11.21 -7.36 19.12
CA ASP A 6 11.66 -8.74 18.92
C ASP A 6 10.65 -9.80 19.38
N ASP A 7 9.46 -9.42 19.85
CA ASP A 7 8.41 -10.36 20.35
C ASP A 7 7.38 -10.74 19.26
N PHE A 8 7.70 -10.52 17.98
CA PHE A 8 7.04 -11.26 16.91
C PHE A 8 7.73 -12.63 16.81
N GLU A 9 7.51 -13.46 17.84
CA GLU A 9 7.86 -14.87 17.79
C GLU A 9 7.21 -15.47 16.53
N ASP A 10 8.07 -15.97 15.63
CA ASP A 10 7.77 -16.74 14.42
C ASP A 10 7.25 -18.16 14.76
N ASP A 11 6.47 -18.27 15.84
CA ASP A 11 6.07 -19.52 16.52
C ASP A 11 4.54 -19.61 16.71
N ALA A 12 3.80 -19.16 15.72
CA ALA A 12 2.47 -19.68 15.47
C ALA A 12 2.45 -20.13 14.02
N ASP A 13 2.09 -21.40 13.80
CA ASP A 13 1.70 -21.95 12.50
C ASP A 13 0.45 -21.21 11.99
N TYR A 14 0.58 -19.90 11.70
CA TYR A 14 -0.41 -19.12 11.00
C TYR A 14 -0.33 -19.56 9.56
N GLU A 15 -1.08 -20.62 9.21
CA GLU A 15 -1.40 -20.91 7.83
C GLU A 15 -2.05 -19.65 7.25
N ILE A 16 -1.30 -18.95 6.40
CA ILE A 16 -1.80 -17.82 5.64
C ILE A 16 -3.00 -18.34 4.84
N PRO A 17 -4.21 -17.81 5.07
CA PRO A 17 -5.41 -18.31 4.39
C PRO A 17 -5.26 -18.27 2.88
N GLU A 18 -5.83 -19.26 2.20
CA GLU A 18 -5.86 -19.29 0.74
C GLU A 18 -6.56 -18.03 0.20
N GLY A 19 -5.92 -17.38 -0.79
CA GLY A 19 -6.38 -16.11 -1.32
C GLY A 19 -5.81 -14.87 -0.63
N THR A 20 -4.88 -15.02 0.33
CA THR A 20 -4.12 -13.89 0.84
C THR A 20 -3.04 -13.48 -0.16
N GLU A 21 -3.06 -12.22 -0.60
CA GLU A 21 -2.02 -11.65 -1.45
C GLU A 21 -1.28 -10.54 -0.69
N PHE A 22 0.04 -10.55 -0.77
CA PHE A 22 0.91 -9.53 -0.20
C PHE A 22 1.57 -8.73 -1.30
N PHE A 23 1.88 -7.48 -1.00
CA PHE A 23 2.74 -6.69 -1.86
C PHE A 23 4.16 -7.28 -1.82
N ALA A 24 4.91 -7.16 -2.92
CA ALA A 24 6.28 -7.66 -2.98
C ALA A 24 7.17 -6.97 -1.93
N ASP A 25 8.17 -7.69 -1.42
CA ASP A 25 9.14 -7.16 -0.46
C ASP A 25 9.93 -6.01 -1.10
N ILE A 26 9.85 -4.84 -0.46
CA ILE A 26 10.52 -3.62 -0.92
C ILE A 26 11.82 -3.44 -0.15
N PRO A 27 12.99 -3.41 -0.81
CA PRO A 27 14.25 -3.25 -0.11
C PRO A 27 14.30 -1.88 0.59
N PRO A 28 14.76 -1.80 1.86
CA PRO A 28 14.88 -0.54 2.60
C PRO A 28 15.69 0.53 1.86
N GLU A 29 16.66 0.08 1.05
CA GLU A 29 17.58 0.92 0.28
C GLU A 29 16.88 1.77 -0.80
N LEU A 30 15.65 1.40 -1.17
CA LEU A 30 14.82 2.16 -2.08
C LEU A 30 14.34 3.49 -1.46
N GLY A 31 14.33 3.57 -0.13
CA GLY A 31 13.99 4.78 0.61
C GLY A 31 12.51 5.15 0.59
N VAL A 32 11.62 4.24 0.16
CA VAL A 32 10.16 4.47 0.20
C VAL A 32 9.69 4.55 1.64
N HIS A 33 8.80 5.50 1.95
CA HIS A 33 8.37 5.73 3.32
C HIS A 33 7.63 4.50 3.89
N PRO A 34 8.04 3.95 5.06
CA PRO A 34 7.44 2.72 5.61
C PRO A 34 5.92 2.80 5.84
N LEU A 35 5.40 3.97 6.24
CA LEU A 35 3.95 4.15 6.38
C LEU A 35 3.21 4.00 5.04
N LEU A 36 3.79 4.46 3.93
CA LEU A 36 3.16 4.26 2.62
C LEU A 36 3.16 2.78 2.27
N LEU A 37 4.27 2.07 2.51
CA LEU A 37 4.34 0.62 2.29
C LEU A 37 3.30 -0.14 3.12
N GLY A 38 3.12 0.22 4.39
CA GLY A 38 2.09 -0.37 5.24
C GLY A 38 0.67 -0.14 4.69
N VAL A 39 0.40 1.08 4.20
CA VAL A 39 -0.90 1.41 3.59
C VAL A 39 -1.13 0.63 2.30
N LEU A 40 -0.12 0.52 1.43
CA LEU A 40 -0.22 -0.25 0.18
C LEU A 40 -0.44 -1.74 0.46
N ASN A 41 0.29 -2.30 1.43
CA ASN A 41 0.09 -3.68 1.88
C ASN A 41 -1.34 -3.91 2.37
N ALA A 42 -1.88 -3.01 3.21
CA ALA A 42 -3.25 -3.11 3.68
C ALA A 42 -4.27 -3.04 2.53
N LEU A 43 -4.07 -2.15 1.56
CA LEU A 43 -4.95 -2.03 0.39
C LEU A 43 -4.94 -3.29 -0.47
N VAL A 44 -3.77 -3.86 -0.73
CA VAL A 44 -3.63 -5.11 -1.49
C VAL A 44 -4.29 -6.25 -0.74
N PHE A 45 -4.00 -6.38 0.56
CA PHE A 45 -4.62 -7.40 1.40
C PHE A 45 -6.15 -7.32 1.36
N PHE A 46 -6.74 -6.14 1.61
CA PHE A 46 -8.20 -5.99 1.56
C PHE A 46 -8.78 -6.22 0.16
N ALA A 47 -8.08 -5.83 -0.90
CA ALA A 47 -8.56 -5.98 -2.27
C ALA A 47 -8.48 -7.43 -2.77
N ALA A 48 -7.52 -8.22 -2.29
CA ALA A 48 -7.32 -9.61 -2.66
C ALA A 48 -8.03 -10.60 -1.72
N SER A 49 -8.37 -10.16 -0.51
CA SER A 49 -9.03 -11.00 0.51
C SER A 49 -10.32 -11.62 -0.02
N THR A 50 -10.47 -12.91 0.23
CA THR A 50 -11.71 -13.67 -0.02
C THR A 50 -12.65 -13.59 1.18
N GLU A 51 -13.90 -14.01 1.00
CA GLU A 51 -14.90 -14.11 2.07
C GLU A 51 -14.44 -14.97 3.26
N ASP A 52 -13.52 -15.92 3.03
CA ASP A 52 -12.95 -16.79 4.05
C ASP A 52 -11.96 -16.06 4.97
N SER A 53 -11.39 -14.94 4.50
CA SER A 53 -10.40 -14.14 5.23
C SER A 53 -11.01 -12.87 5.83
N VAL A 54 -11.75 -12.12 5.02
CA VAL A 54 -12.34 -10.83 5.40
C VAL A 54 -13.75 -10.73 4.83
N ASN A 55 -14.69 -10.25 5.64
CA ASN A 55 -16.01 -9.89 5.14
C ASN A 55 -15.88 -8.85 3.99
N PRO A 56 -16.38 -9.10 2.77
CA PRO A 56 -16.14 -8.21 1.63
C PRO A 56 -16.63 -6.78 1.85
N SER A 57 -17.80 -6.61 2.50
CA SER A 57 -18.32 -5.27 2.81
C SER A 57 -17.44 -4.53 3.82
N ALA A 58 -16.80 -5.24 4.75
CA ALA A 58 -15.84 -4.64 5.66
C ALA A 58 -14.52 -4.29 4.95
N ALA A 59 -14.04 -5.14 4.04
CA ALA A 59 -12.87 -4.85 3.21
C ALA A 59 -13.08 -3.60 2.36
N ASP A 60 -14.20 -3.50 1.64
CA ASP A 60 -14.57 -2.32 0.86
C ASP A 60 -14.64 -1.05 1.72
N ALA A 61 -15.27 -1.14 2.89
CA ALA A 61 -15.36 -0.01 3.82
C ALA A 61 -13.98 0.44 4.33
N MET A 62 -13.06 -0.50 4.58
CA MET A 62 -11.70 -0.19 5.02
C MET A 62 -10.87 0.44 3.90
N ILE A 63 -10.97 -0.07 2.66
CA ILE A 63 -10.35 0.53 1.49
C ILE A 63 -10.82 1.99 1.33
N GLN A 64 -12.12 2.25 1.40
CA GLN A 64 -12.65 3.61 1.31
C GLN A 64 -12.13 4.52 2.42
N ARG A 65 -12.04 4.04 3.67
CA ARG A 65 -11.48 4.83 4.78
C ARG A 65 -10.01 5.18 4.56
N ILE A 66 -9.22 4.26 4.03
CA ILE A 66 -7.82 4.51 3.70
C ILE A 66 -7.73 5.57 2.60
N VAL A 67 -8.55 5.43 1.55
CA VAL A 67 -8.62 6.41 0.45
C VAL A 67 -8.98 7.81 0.96
N ASP A 68 -10.00 7.92 1.83
CA ASP A 68 -10.42 9.19 2.44
C ASP A 68 -9.30 9.84 3.26
N GLN A 69 -8.41 9.05 3.86
CA GLN A 69 -7.25 9.54 4.61
C GLN A 69 -6.14 10.01 3.65
N LEU A 70 -5.86 9.25 2.60
CA LEU A 70 -4.87 9.62 1.58
C LEU A 70 -5.26 10.90 0.83
N LEU A 71 -6.55 11.11 0.59
CA LEU A 71 -7.08 12.33 -0.01
C LEU A 71 -6.82 13.61 0.81
N ARG A 72 -6.48 13.48 2.10
CA ARG A 72 -6.14 14.63 2.96
C ARG A 72 -4.69 15.05 2.81
N LEU A 73 -3.85 14.27 2.14
CA LEU A 73 -2.45 14.59 1.91
C LEU A 73 -2.33 15.85 1.05
N LYS A 74 -1.45 16.76 1.45
CA LYS A 74 -1.16 18.02 0.77
C LYS A 74 0.31 18.38 0.90
N GLY A 75 0.74 19.39 0.14
CA GLY A 75 2.09 19.97 0.27
C GLY A 75 3.22 18.94 0.17
N ALA A 76 4.12 18.96 1.15
CA ALA A 76 5.30 18.09 1.19
C ALA A 76 4.95 16.60 1.28
N ASP A 77 3.91 16.24 2.05
CA ASP A 77 3.51 14.84 2.25
C ASP A 77 2.95 14.24 0.96
N LEU A 78 2.09 15.00 0.27
CA LEU A 78 1.56 14.58 -1.02
C LEU A 78 2.67 14.42 -2.07
N ARG A 79 3.60 15.39 -2.13
CA ARG A 79 4.75 15.30 -3.03
C ARG A 79 5.57 14.05 -2.73
N ARG A 80 5.83 13.76 -1.45
CA ARG A 80 6.60 12.58 -1.06
C ARG A 80 5.91 11.28 -1.49
N VAL A 81 4.61 11.16 -1.28
CA VAL A 81 3.85 9.97 -1.72
C VAL A 81 3.92 9.78 -3.24
N LYS A 82 3.84 10.87 -4.02
CA LYS A 82 4.01 10.78 -5.48
C LYS A 82 5.40 10.27 -5.87
N GLU A 83 6.46 10.83 -5.28
CA GLU A 83 7.85 10.41 -5.52
C GLU A 83 8.07 8.93 -5.16
N ASP A 84 7.53 8.51 -4.01
CA ASP A 84 7.64 7.13 -3.55
C ASP A 84 6.87 6.16 -4.46
N MET A 85 5.65 6.51 -4.91
CA MET A 85 4.88 5.71 -5.87
C MET A 85 5.58 5.58 -7.22
N ASP A 86 6.23 6.65 -7.70
CA ASP A 86 7.05 6.62 -8.91
C ASP A 86 8.28 5.71 -8.74
N CYS A 87 8.89 5.71 -7.56
CA CYS A 87 10.02 4.85 -7.23
C CYS A 87 9.60 3.36 -7.26
N LEU A 88 8.49 3.03 -6.60
CA LEU A 88 7.91 1.69 -6.62
C LEU A 88 7.55 1.24 -8.04
N LEU A 89 6.97 2.12 -8.85
CA LEU A 89 6.60 1.80 -10.23
C LEU A 89 7.83 1.50 -11.10
N ARG A 90 8.98 2.14 -10.84
CA ARG A 90 10.24 1.82 -11.54
C ARG A 90 10.75 0.46 -11.11
N LEU A 91 10.84 0.21 -9.80
CA LEU A 91 11.24 -1.09 -9.28
C LEU A 91 10.38 -2.21 -9.87
N ALA A 92 9.05 -2.07 -9.83
CA ALA A 92 8.13 -3.08 -10.32
C ALA A 92 8.33 -3.41 -11.82
N LYS A 93 8.74 -2.42 -12.62
CA LYS A 93 9.07 -2.64 -14.04
C LYS A 93 10.43 -3.32 -14.21
N ASP A 94 11.43 -2.92 -13.44
CA ASP A 94 12.79 -3.47 -13.51
C ASP A 94 12.82 -4.94 -13.06
N GLU A 95 12.10 -5.25 -11.98
CA GLU A 95 11.87 -6.59 -11.43
C GLU A 95 10.83 -7.40 -12.23
N LYS A 96 10.21 -6.81 -13.25
CA LYS A 96 9.20 -7.44 -14.13
C LYS A 96 8.04 -8.08 -13.36
N TRP A 97 7.50 -7.36 -12.40
CA TRP A 97 6.30 -7.78 -11.68
C TRP A 97 5.11 -7.99 -12.62
N GLU A 98 4.08 -8.65 -12.10
CA GLU A 98 2.84 -8.88 -12.82
C GLU A 98 2.22 -7.57 -13.32
N LYS A 99 1.62 -7.63 -14.51
CA LYS A 99 1.05 -6.44 -15.17
C LYS A 99 -0.03 -5.76 -14.33
N ALA A 100 -0.76 -6.54 -13.53
CA ALA A 100 -1.78 -6.03 -12.63
C ALA A 100 -1.19 -5.12 -11.54
N HIS A 101 -0.07 -5.50 -10.93
CA HIS A 101 0.62 -4.68 -9.92
C HIS A 101 1.21 -3.41 -10.51
N ILE A 102 1.83 -3.51 -11.69
CA ILE A 102 2.35 -2.33 -12.41
C ILE A 102 1.21 -1.38 -12.78
N LEU A 103 0.07 -1.92 -13.22
CA LEU A 103 -1.10 -1.10 -13.55
C LEU A 103 -1.66 -0.41 -12.30
N PHE A 104 -1.82 -1.15 -11.20
CA PHE A 104 -2.23 -0.61 -9.91
C PHE A 104 -1.34 0.56 -9.49
N LEU A 105 -0.03 0.38 -9.43
CA LEU A 105 0.90 1.46 -9.05
C LEU A 105 0.81 2.68 -9.97
N LYS A 106 0.59 2.44 -11.27
CA LYS A 106 0.49 3.50 -12.28
C LYS A 106 -0.79 4.30 -12.17
N THR A 107 -1.92 3.68 -11.80
CA THR A 107 -3.23 4.35 -11.82
C THR A 107 -3.75 4.69 -10.43
N PHE A 108 -3.21 4.09 -9.36
CA PHE A 108 -3.76 4.20 -8.02
C PHE A 108 -4.03 5.65 -7.59
N LEU A 109 -3.00 6.53 -7.61
CA LEU A 109 -3.16 7.94 -7.20
C LEU A 109 -4.18 8.69 -8.06
N LYS A 110 -4.27 8.34 -9.35
CA LYS A 110 -5.26 8.91 -10.26
C LYS A 110 -6.67 8.43 -9.91
N ASP A 111 -6.82 7.13 -9.69
CA ASP A 111 -8.10 6.48 -9.46
C ASP A 111 -8.72 6.94 -8.13
N ILE A 112 -7.88 7.22 -7.12
CA ILE A 112 -8.34 7.79 -5.84
C ILE A 112 -8.52 9.31 -5.87
N GLY A 113 -8.27 9.97 -7.00
CA GLY A 113 -8.55 11.41 -7.19
C GLY A 113 -7.42 12.37 -6.79
N ILE A 114 -6.22 11.86 -6.47
CA ILE A 114 -5.08 12.70 -6.04
C ILE A 114 -4.42 13.45 -7.21
N GLU A 115 -4.43 12.92 -8.44
CA GLU A 115 -3.89 13.64 -9.61
C GLU A 115 -4.74 14.86 -10.02
N ALA A 116 -5.99 14.97 -9.57
CA ALA A 116 -6.85 16.11 -9.85
C ALA A 116 -6.62 17.29 -8.89
N ALA A 117 -5.92 17.07 -7.77
CA ALA A 117 -5.51 18.12 -6.86
C ALA A 117 -4.34 18.89 -7.51
N LYS A 118 -4.68 19.96 -8.24
CA LYS A 118 -3.70 20.89 -8.81
C LYS A 118 -2.68 21.29 -7.74
N GLU A 119 -1.41 21.24 -8.12
CA GLU A 119 -0.30 21.90 -7.42
C GLU A 119 -0.60 23.41 -7.38
N GLY A 120 -1.28 23.86 -6.33
CA GLY A 120 -1.75 25.24 -6.24
C GLY A 120 -2.82 25.38 -5.17
N ASP A 121 -2.39 25.36 -3.91
CA ASP A 121 -2.63 26.47 -2.98
C ASP A 121 -1.88 26.18 -1.67
N GLU A 122 -1.12 27.20 -1.26
CA GLU A 122 -0.23 27.36 -0.09
C GLU A 122 1.23 26.87 -0.21
#